data_AF-A0AAW2M873-F1
#
_entry.id   AF-A0AAW2M873-F1
#
_cell.length_a   1.000
_cell.length_b   1.000
_cell.length_c   1.000
_cell.angle_alpha   90.00
_cell.angle_beta   90.00
_cell.angle_gamma   90.00
#
_symmetry.space_group_name_H-M   'P 1'
#
loop_
_entity.id
_entity.type
_entity.pdbx_description
1 polymer ?
#
loop_
_entity_poly.entity_id
_entity_poly.type
_entity_poly.pdbx_seq_one_letter_code
_entity_poly.pdbx_strand_id
1 'polypeptide(L)'
;MDPDAVAKVFVDHYYSTFDTNRAGLANLYQDSSMLSFEGQKIQGSQTITAKLTSLPFQQCQHAITTVDCQPSGPAGGMLVFVLMFHLMPTPQGSFYVLNDIFRLNYA
;
A
#
# COMPACT_ATOMS: atom_id res chain seq x y z
N MET A 1 -20.00 6.18 -9.69
CA MET A 1 -18.94 5.16 -9.60
C MET A 1 -19.00 4.62 -8.18
N ASP A 2 -19.03 3.31 -7.99
CA ASP A 2 -19.11 2.69 -6.66
C ASP A 2 -17.77 2.87 -5.91
N PRO A 3 -17.73 3.61 -4.78
CA PRO A 3 -16.49 3.86 -4.03
C PRO A 3 -15.75 2.58 -3.62
N ASP A 4 -16.48 1.53 -3.25
CA ASP A 4 -15.88 0.25 -2.84
C ASP A 4 -15.19 -0.44 -4.01
N ALA A 5 -15.79 -0.38 -5.20
CA ALA A 5 -15.18 -0.90 -6.42
C ALA A 5 -13.91 -0.12 -6.79
N VAL A 6 -13.92 1.21 -6.66
CA VAL A 6 -12.75 2.05 -6.95
C VAL A 6 -11.62 1.77 -5.97
N ALA A 7 -11.93 1.69 -4.67
CA ALA A 7 -10.96 1.40 -3.64
C ALA A 7 -10.26 0.06 -3.88
N LYS A 8 -11.03 -1.00 -4.20
CA LYS A 8 -10.47 -2.33 -4.50
C LYS A 8 -9.53 -2.30 -5.70
N VAL A 9 -9.97 -1.70 -6.82
CA VAL A 9 -9.15 -1.59 -8.03
C VAL A 9 -7.87 -0.78 -7.76
N PHE A 10 -7.97 0.31 -7.00
CA PHE A 10 -6.81 1.12 -6.63
C PHE A 10 -5.82 0.33 -5.77
N VAL A 11 -6.31 -0.38 -4.74
CA VAL A 11 -5.48 -1.19 -3.84
C VAL A 11 -4.77 -2.30 -4.62
N ASP A 12 -5.50 -3.04 -5.46
CA ASP A 12 -4.92 -4.09 -6.29
C ASP A 12 -3.82 -3.54 -7.21
N HIS A 13 -4.09 -2.42 -7.87
CA HIS A 13 -3.11 -1.76 -8.73
C HIS A 13 -1.87 -1.28 -7.95
N TYR A 14 -2.08 -0.64 -6.79
CA TYR A 14 -1.00 -0.12 -5.95
C TYR A 14 -0.09 -1.25 -5.48
N TYR A 15 -0.64 -2.31 -4.87
CA TYR A 15 0.18 -3.38 -4.30
C TYR A 15 0.80 -4.29 -5.36
N SER A 16 0.08 -4.57 -6.46
CA SER A 16 0.70 -5.26 -7.60
C SER A 16 1.88 -4.47 -8.15
N THR A 17 1.75 -3.15 -8.29
CA THR A 17 2.85 -2.30 -8.76
C THR A 17 3.99 -2.28 -7.74
N PHE A 18 3.70 -2.24 -6.45
CA PHE A 18 4.70 -2.31 -5.39
C PHE A 18 5.53 -3.60 -5.45
N ASP A 19 4.89 -4.73 -5.74
CA ASP A 19 5.50 -6.05 -5.78
C ASP A 19 6.33 -6.28 -7.05
N THR A 20 5.88 -5.78 -8.20
CA THR A 20 6.51 -6.08 -9.49
C THR A 20 7.33 -4.94 -10.08
N ASN A 21 6.99 -3.69 -9.80
CA ASN A 21 7.64 -2.50 -10.36
C ASN A 21 7.49 -1.27 -9.44
N ARG A 22 8.22 -1.27 -8.32
CA ARG A 22 8.06 -0.25 -7.28
C ARG A 22 8.31 1.19 -7.76
N ALA A 23 9.16 1.37 -8.77
CA ALA A 23 9.40 2.68 -9.38
C ALA A 23 8.15 3.25 -10.08
N GLY A 24 7.23 2.40 -10.54
CA GLY A 24 5.97 2.81 -11.17
C GLY A 24 4.99 3.52 -10.23
N LEU A 25 5.18 3.41 -8.92
CA LEU A 25 4.34 4.06 -7.92
C LEU A 25 4.44 5.58 -7.93
N ALA A 26 5.49 6.16 -8.53
CA ALA A 26 5.64 7.62 -8.65
C ALA A 26 4.41 8.28 -9.28
N ASN A 27 3.74 7.61 -10.22
CA ASN A 27 2.55 8.13 -10.91
C ASN A 27 1.30 8.22 -10.02
N LEU A 28 1.31 7.56 -8.86
CA LEU A 28 0.20 7.56 -7.90
C LEU A 28 0.36 8.66 -6.83
N TYR A 29 1.51 9.33 -6.80
CA TYR A 29 1.81 10.40 -5.86
C TYR A 29 1.96 11.76 -6.56
N GLN A 30 1.71 12.83 -5.81
CA GLN A 30 1.87 14.22 -6.21
C GLN A 30 2.91 14.92 -5.32
N ASP A 31 3.28 16.15 -5.65
CA ASP A 31 4.25 16.93 -4.85
C ASP A 31 3.76 17.20 -3.42
N SER A 32 2.44 17.31 -3.24
CA SER A 32 1.82 17.48 -1.93
C SER A 32 1.56 16.16 -1.18
N SER A 33 1.79 15.00 -1.79
CA SER A 33 1.59 13.70 -1.15
C SER A 33 2.55 13.48 0.01
N MET A 34 2.09 12.72 1.00
CA MET A 34 2.86 12.39 2.19
C MET A 34 2.77 10.90 2.50
N LEU A 35 3.92 10.26 2.67
CA LEU A 35 4.08 8.92 3.23
C LEU A 35 4.58 9.03 4.66
N SER A 36 3.95 8.31 5.59
CA SER A 36 4.49 8.07 6.92
C SER A 36 5.03 6.64 6.98
N PHE A 37 6.33 6.48 7.19
CA PHE A 37 6.99 5.17 7.26
C PHE A 37 7.84 5.09 8.53
N GLU A 38 7.52 4.16 9.44
CA GLU A 38 8.23 3.96 10.72
C GLU A 38 8.41 5.26 11.54
N GLY A 39 7.38 6.12 11.56
CA GLY A 39 7.39 7.40 12.27
C GLY A 39 8.03 8.57 11.50
N GLN A 40 8.70 8.30 10.38
CA GLN A 40 9.24 9.35 9.51
C GLN A 40 8.19 9.82 8.49
N LYS A 41 8.07 11.14 8.32
CA LYS A 41 7.22 11.76 7.29
C LYS A 41 8.07 12.09 6.06
N ILE A 42 7.59 11.68 4.89
CA ILE A 42 8.26 11.84 3.60
C ILE A 42 7.27 12.50 2.65
N GLN A 43 7.63 13.66 2.10
CA GLN A 43 6.75 14.47 1.26
C GLN A 43 7.27 14.55 -0.17
N GLY A 44 6.36 14.38 -1.13
CA GLY A 44 6.61 14.51 -2.56
C GLY A 44 6.82 13.17 -3.28
N SER A 45 6.29 13.06 -4.50
CA SER A 45 6.30 11.81 -5.28
C SER A 45 7.69 11.18 -5.44
N GLN A 46 8.69 11.99 -5.78
CA GLN A 46 10.06 11.50 -6.02
C GLN A 46 10.71 10.94 -4.74
N THR A 47 10.58 11.63 -3.61
CA THR A 47 11.19 11.21 -2.34
C THR A 47 10.48 9.99 -1.76
N ILE A 48 9.15 9.92 -1.90
CA ILE A 48 8.33 8.76 -1.53
C ILE A 48 8.80 7.54 -2.33
N THR A 49 8.86 7.65 -3.66
CA THR A 49 9.25 6.53 -4.53
C THR A 49 10.69 6.10 -4.29
N ALA A 50 11.60 7.05 -4.02
CA ALA A 50 12.98 6.74 -3.62
C ALA A 50 13.04 5.96 -2.31
N LYS A 51 12.24 6.32 -1.29
CA LYS A 51 12.15 5.55 -0.04
C LYS A 51 11.61 4.14 -0.29
N LEU A 52 10.54 4.01 -1.06
CA LEU A 52 9.95 2.70 -1.33
C LEU A 52 10.95 1.80 -2.06
N THR A 53 11.69 2.35 -3.03
CA THR A 53 12.71 1.61 -3.79
C THR A 53 13.94 1.24 -2.95
N SER A 54 14.26 2.02 -1.90
CA SER A 54 15.43 1.76 -1.04
C SER A 54 15.20 0.69 0.04
N LEU A 55 13.99 0.14 0.15
CA LEU A 55 13.69 -0.91 1.12
C LEU A 55 14.58 -2.14 0.87
N PRO A 56 15.09 -2.80 1.92
CA PRO A 56 16.13 -3.83 1.83
C PRO A 56 15.58 -5.20 1.36
N PHE A 57 14.66 -5.20 0.40
CA PHE A 57 14.10 -6.39 -0.21
C PHE A 57 13.78 -6.15 -1.69
N GLN A 58 14.16 -7.12 -2.52
CA GLN A 58 13.95 -7.07 -3.97
C GLN A 58 12.61 -7.70 -4.36
N GLN A 59 12.18 -8.75 -3.65
CA GLN A 59 10.94 -9.47 -3.91
C GLN A 59 10.09 -9.47 -2.65
N CYS A 60 8.85 -9.02 -2.79
CA CYS A 60 7.80 -9.07 -1.77
C CYS A 60 6.49 -9.46 -2.45
N GLN A 61 5.55 -9.99 -1.68
CA GLN A 61 4.19 -10.20 -2.14
C GLN A 61 3.22 -9.72 -1.06
N HIS A 62 2.32 -8.82 -1.44
CA HIS A 62 1.23 -8.40 -0.59
C HIS A 62 0.00 -9.27 -0.87
N ALA A 63 -0.52 -9.91 0.17
CA ALA A 63 -1.79 -10.63 0.10
C ALA A 63 -2.86 -9.81 0.80
N ILE A 64 -3.68 -9.12 0.00
CA ILE A 64 -4.77 -8.26 0.49
C ILE A 64 -5.91 -9.12 1.00
N THR A 65 -6.31 -8.92 2.26
CA THR A 65 -7.39 -9.70 2.89
C THR A 65 -8.71 -8.94 2.90
N THR A 66 -8.67 -7.66 3.27
CA THR A 66 -9.86 -6.79 3.25
C THR A 66 -9.49 -5.38 2.80
N VAL A 67 -10.46 -4.73 2.14
CA VAL A 67 -10.40 -3.33 1.75
C VAL A 67 -11.69 -2.69 2.23
N ASP A 68 -11.56 -1.73 3.13
CA ASP A 68 -12.65 -0.88 3.61
C ASP A 68 -12.43 0.54 3.08
N CYS A 69 -13.49 1.20 2.61
CA CYS A 69 -13.39 2.59 2.18
C CYS A 69 -14.47 3.47 2.81
N GLN A 70 -14.14 4.74 3.05
CA GLN A 70 -15.05 5.75 3.56
C GLN A 70 -14.83 7.08 2.83
N PRO A 71 -15.87 7.90 2.64
CA PRO A 71 -15.70 9.26 2.09
C PRO A 71 -14.82 10.14 2.99
N SER A 72 -13.84 10.82 2.40
CA SER A 72 -12.96 11.78 3.09
C SER A 72 -13.53 13.20 2.96
N GLY A 73 -14.68 13.44 3.60
CA GLY A 73 -15.31 14.76 3.64
C GLY A 73 -16.02 15.19 2.33
N PRO A 74 -16.49 16.45 2.26
CA PRO A 74 -17.42 16.90 1.23
C PRO A 74 -16.80 17.05 -0.17
N ALA A 75 -15.47 17.04 -0.28
CA ALA A 75 -14.76 17.19 -1.55
C ALA A 75 -14.70 15.91 -2.40
N GLY A 76 -15.34 14.82 -1.96
CA GLY A 76 -15.41 13.56 -2.72
C GLY A 76 -14.13 12.71 -2.71
N GLY A 77 -13.20 12.98 -1.80
CA GLY A 77 -12.06 12.08 -1.57
C GLY A 77 -12.48 10.80 -0.85
N MET A 78 -11.57 9.83 -0.78
CA MET A 78 -11.78 8.54 -0.12
C MET A 78 -10.65 8.25 0.85
N LEU A 79 -11.00 7.77 2.04
CA LEU A 79 -10.10 7.08 2.94
C LEU A 79 -10.22 5.60 2.65
N VAL A 80 -9.09 4.95 2.38
CA VAL A 80 -9.02 3.51 2.13
C VAL A 80 -8.17 2.89 3.22
N PHE A 81 -8.71 1.88 3.89
CA PHE A 81 -8.03 1.07 4.89
C PHE A 81 -7.88 -0.35 4.37
N VAL A 82 -6.67 -0.90 4.51
CA VAL A 82 -6.31 -2.20 3.94
C VAL A 82 -5.71 -3.07 5.03
N LEU A 83 -6.25 -4.27 5.20
CA LEU A 83 -5.60 -5.36 5.94
C LEU A 83 -4.86 -6.23 4.93
N MET A 84 -3.62 -6.60 5.26
CA MET A 84 -2.80 -7.42 4.37
C MET A 84 -1.74 -8.21 5.13
N PHE A 85 -1.32 -9.32 4.54
CA PHE A 85 -0.05 -9.97 4.89
C PHE A 85 1.05 -9.43 3.98
N HIS A 86 2.18 -9.04 4.58
CA HIS A 86 3.41 -8.81 3.85
C HIS A 86 4.22 -10.11 3.85
N LEU A 87 4.33 -10.75 2.69
CA LEU A 87 5.05 -12.00 2.50
C LEU A 87 6.45 -11.77 1.94
N MET A 88 7.42 -12.48 2.51
CA MET A 88 8.82 -12.46 2.09
C MET A 88 9.26 -13.84 1.59
N PRO A 89 10.07 -13.91 0.52
CA PRO A 89 10.55 -15.18 0.00
C PRO A 89 11.59 -15.81 0.94
N THR A 90 11.60 -17.14 0.99
CA THR A 90 12.67 -17.93 1.62
C THR A 90 13.71 -18.34 0.58
N PRO A 91 14.95 -18.64 0.99
CA PRO A 91 15.96 -19.18 0.08
C PRO A 91 15.53 -20.48 -0.63
N GLN A 92 14.57 -21.21 -0.05
CA GLN A 92 14.04 -22.47 -0.58
C GLN A 92 12.88 -22.29 -1.56
N GLY A 93 12.47 -21.06 -1.88
CA GLY A 93 11.40 -20.77 -2.86
C GLY A 93 9.98 -20.76 -2.30
N SER A 94 9.82 -20.81 -0.97
CA SER A 94 8.53 -20.61 -0.30
C SER A 94 8.39 -19.15 0.17
N PHE A 95 7.24 -18.77 0.74
CA PHE A 95 7.05 -17.46 1.36
C PHE A 95 6.74 -17.60 2.87
N TYR A 96 7.13 -16.61 3.66
CA TYR A 96 6.74 -16.47 5.06
C TYR A 96 6.14 -15.09 5.33
N VAL A 97 5.27 -15.00 6.35
CA VAL A 97 4.66 -13.72 6.78
C VAL A 97 5.70 -12.91 7.55
N LEU A 98 6.10 -11.76 7.01
CA LEU A 98 6.97 -10.81 7.69
C LEU A 98 6.15 -9.86 8.58
N ASN A 99 5.04 -9.34 8.05
CA ASN A 99 4.13 -8.49 8.80
C ASN A 99 2.69 -8.96 8.61
N ASP A 100 1.95 -8.92 9.71
CA ASP A 100 0.50 -9.10 9.76
C ASP A 100 -0.06 -7.89 10.50
N ILE A 101 -0.93 -7.14 9.84
CA ILE A 101 -1.64 -6.00 10.43
C ILE A 101 -3.11 -6.39 10.44
N PHE A 102 -3.64 -6.54 11.65
CA PHE A 102 -5.02 -6.97 11.89
C PHE A 102 -5.77 -5.95 12.75
N ARG A 103 -7.03 -5.67 12.40
CA ARG A 103 -7.94 -4.85 13.20
C ARG A 103 -9.25 -5.61 13.44
N LEU A 104 -9.60 -5.80 14.71
CA LEU A 104 -10.93 -6.26 15.11
C LEU A 104 -11.87 -5.05 15.14
N ASN A 105 -12.91 -5.08 14.31
CA ASN A 105 -14.07 -4.21 14.49
C ASN A 105 -15.07 -4.96 15.36
N TYR A 106 -15.16 -4.58 16.64
CA TYR A 106 -16.29 -4.96 17.48
C TYR A 106 -17.37 -3.89 17.31
N ALA A 107 -18.58 -4.32 16.96
CA ALA A 107 -19.79 -3.50 16.99
C ALA A 107 -20.34 -3.41 18.41
#